data_AF-A0A1X7UWL6-F1
#
_entry.id   AF-A0A1X7UWL6-F1
#
_cell.length_a   1.000
_cell.length_b   1.000
_cell.length_c   1.000
_cell.angle_alpha   90.00
_cell.angle_beta   90.00
_cell.angle_gamma   90.00
#
_symmetry.space_group_name_H-M   'P 1'
#
loop_
_entity.id
_entity.type
_entity.pdbx_description
1 polymer ?
#
loop_
_entity_poly.entity_id
_entity_poly.type
_entity_poly.pdbx_seq_one_letter_code
_entity_poly.pdbx_strand_id
1 'polypeptide(L)' 'MWVLQAASYVYRQQYGTSARHGSFHDQMRHTAYRQLVSWCWQWLGRNNRVVLPACAVAKIRETFPSNGNYVGFEL' A
#
# COMPACT_ATOMS: atom_id res chain seq x y z
N MET A 1 15.76 0.83 -1.06
CA MET A 1 14.87 0.12 -0.11
C MET A 1 14.31 -1.12 -0.81
N TRP A 2 15.03 -2.24 -0.78
CA TRP A 2 14.74 -3.45 -1.57
C TRP A 2 13.52 -4.24 -1.05
N VAL A 3 13.17 -4.07 0.23
CA VAL A 3 12.07 -4.81 0.88
C VAL A 3 10.71 -4.49 0.28
N LEU A 4 10.40 -3.22 0.03
CA LEU A 4 9.12 -2.82 -0.57
C LEU A 4 8.98 -3.30 -2.02
N GLN A 5 10.09 -3.31 -2.77
CA GLN A 5 10.11 -3.85 -4.12
C GLN A 5 9.79 -5.35 -4.10
N ALA A 6 10.45 -6.13 -3.24
CA ALA A 6 10.15 -7.55 -3.06
C ALA A 6 8.68 -7.78 -2.66
N ALA A 7 8.18 -7.03 -1.68
CA ALA A 7 6.78 -7.11 -1.26
C ALA A 7 5.80 -6.78 -2.39
N SER A 8 6.14 -5.83 -3.28
CA SER A 8 5.31 -5.49 -4.44
C SER A 8 5.27 -6.62 -5.47
N TYR A 9 6.38 -7.32 -5.68
CA TYR A 9 6.41 -8.50 -6.56
C TYR A 9 5.53 -9.63 -6.01
N VAL A 10 5.63 -9.92 -4.72
CA VAL A 10 4.78 -10.93 -4.05
C VAL A 10 3.30 -10.54 -4.16
N TYR A 11 2.96 -9.28 -3.90
CA TYR A 11 1.60 -8.78 -4.06
C TYR A 11 1.07 -8.96 -5.49
N ARG A 12 1.87 -8.65 -6.51
CA ARG A 12 1.48 -8.83 -7.91
C ARG A 12 1.28 -10.30 -8.28
N GLN A 13 2.10 -11.21 -7.75
CA GLN A 13 1.91 -12.65 -7.95
C GLN A 13 0.61 -13.17 -7.31
N GLN A 14 0.27 -12.70 -6.11
CA GLN A 14 -0.94 -13.12 -5.40
C GLN A 14 -2.24 -12.59 -6.02
N TYR A 15 -2.22 -11.34 -6.50
CA TYR A 15 -3.43 -10.65 -6.98
C TYR A 15 -3.55 -10.62 -8.51
N GLY A 16 -2.48 -10.98 -9.24
CA GLY A 16 -2.48 -11.08 -10.70
C GLY A 16 -3.02 -9.81 -11.38
N THR A 17 -4.07 -9.97 -12.20
CA THR A 17 -4.75 -8.87 -12.91
C THR A 17 -5.45 -7.88 -11.98
N SER A 18 -5.77 -8.28 -10.75
CA SER A 18 -6.43 -7.42 -9.75
C SER A 18 -5.43 -6.55 -8.95
N ALA A 19 -4.13 -6.67 -9.20
CA ALA A 19 -3.14 -5.84 -8.54
C ALA A 19 -3.35 -4.35 -8.91
N ARG A 20 -3.08 -3.43 -7.97
CA ARG A 20 -3.20 -1.99 -8.25
C ARG A 20 -2.21 -1.57 -9.35
N HIS A 21 -2.74 -1.03 -10.44
CA HIS A 21 -1.96 -0.46 -11.53
C HIS A 21 -1.83 1.07 -11.34
N GLY A 22 -0.67 1.63 -11.67
CA GLY A 22 -0.37 3.06 -11.48
C GLY A 22 1.12 3.35 -11.61
N SER A 23 1.54 4.57 -11.27
CA SER A 23 2.95 4.96 -11.21
C SER A 23 3.72 4.07 -10.21
N PHE A 24 5.04 3.98 -10.36
CA PHE A 24 5.91 3.30 -9.40
C PHE A 24 5.65 3.75 -7.96
N HIS A 25 5.50 5.07 -7.74
CA HIS A 25 5.18 5.62 -6.42
C HIS A 25 3.80 5.19 -5.90
N ASP A 26 2.81 5.05 -6.78
CA ASP A 26 1.47 4.59 -6.39
C ASP A 26 1.49 3.13 -5.93
N GLN A 27 2.20 2.28 -6.68
CA GLN A 27 2.37 0.87 -6.38
C GLN A 27 3.15 0.70 -5.05
N MET A 28 4.21 1.47 -4.85
CA MET A 28 4.99 1.47 -3.62
C MET A 28 4.18 1.96 -2.42
N ARG A 29 3.39 3.05 -2.53
CA ARG A 29 2.49 3.50 -1.46
C ARG A 29 1.48 2.44 -1.09
N HIS A 30 0.82 1.85 -2.09
CA HIS A 30 -0.20 0.84 -1.84
C HIS A 30 0.39 -0.38 -1.12
N THR A 31 1.57 -0.82 -1.56
CA THR A 31 2.32 -1.91 -0.92
C THR A 31 2.72 -1.54 0.51
N ALA A 32 3.19 -0.31 0.74
CA ALA A 32 3.57 0.17 2.07
C ALA A 32 2.39 0.22 3.05
N TYR A 33 1.22 0.71 2.61
CA TYR A 33 0.01 0.68 3.42
C TYR A 33 -0.37 -0.75 3.80
N ARG A 34 -0.36 -1.67 2.83
CA ARG A 34 -0.69 -3.07 3.06
C ARG A 34 0.29 -3.74 4.00
N GLN A 35 1.59 -3.50 3.84
CA GLN A 35 2.62 -4.08 4.69
C GLN A 35 2.49 -3.63 6.15
N LEU A 36 2.17 -2.35 6.37
CA LEU A 36 1.92 -1.83 7.71
C LEU A 36 0.68 -2.46 8.34
N VAL A 37 -0.42 -2.58 7.60
CA VAL A 37 -1.64 -3.26 8.07
C VAL A 37 -1.34 -4.73 8.39
N SER A 38 -0.64 -5.43 7.52
CA SER A 38 -0.26 -6.83 7.76
C SER A 38 0.71 -6.99 8.92
N TRP A 39 1.53 -5.99 9.24
CA TRP A 39 2.40 -6.05 10.41
C TRP A 39 1.61 -5.89 11.72
N CYS A 40 0.65 -4.97 11.76
CA CYS A 40 -0.13 -4.69 12.97
C CYS A 40 -1.23 -5.73 13.23
N TRP A 41 -1.86 -6.28 12.18
CA TRP A 41 -3.02 -7.16 12.32
C TRP A 41 -2.88 -8.52 11.61
N GLN A 42 -1.70 -8.84 11.09
CA GLN A 42 -1.43 -10.09 10.35
C GLN A 42 -2.33 -10.25 9.11
N TRP A 43 -3.32 -11.15 9.18
CA TRP A 43 -4.16 -11.52 8.05
C TRP A 43 -5.58 -10.97 8.21
N LEU A 44 -5.90 -9.93 7.42
CA LEU A 44 -7.24 -9.32 7.39
C LEU A 44 -8.17 -9.93 6.32
N GLY A 45 -7.64 -10.66 5.34
CA GLY A 45 -8.42 -11.07 4.16
C GLY A 45 -8.69 -9.90 3.19
N ARG A 46 -9.58 -10.12 2.20
CA ARG A 46 -9.78 -9.17 1.07
C ARG A 46 -10.71 -8.00 1.40
N ASN A 47 -11.71 -8.23 2.26
CA ASN A 47 -12.78 -7.26 2.51
C ASN A 47 -12.66 -6.56 3.87
N ASN A 48 -11.71 -6.95 4.72
CA ASN A 48 -11.47 -6.24 5.97
C ASN A 48 -10.42 -5.16 5.72
N ARG A 49 -10.86 -3.90 5.62
CA ARG A 49 -10.00 -2.73 5.43
C ARG A 49 -9.96 -1.94 6.73
N VAL A 50 -8.75 -1.66 7.22
CA VAL A 50 -8.54 -0.88 8.46
C VAL A 50 -7.95 0.47 8.12
N VAL A 51 -8.44 1.50 8.83
CA VAL A 51 -7.93 2.87 8.70
C VAL A 51 -6.57 2.97 9.37
N LEU A 52 -5.58 3.45 8.62
CA LEU A 52 -4.23 3.67 9.13
C LEU A 52 -4.13 5.01 9.90
N PRO A 53 -3.27 5.10 10.92
CA PRO A 53 -3.05 6.34 11.65
C PRO A 53 -2.44 7.41 10.75
N ALA A 54 -2.85 8.67 10.96
CA ALA A 54 -2.46 9.80 10.11
C ALA A 54 -0.94 10.01 10.03
N CYS A 55 -0.21 9.77 11.12
CA CYS A 55 1.25 9.88 11.17
C CYS A 55 1.94 8.91 10.20
N ALA A 56 1.48 7.66 10.14
CA ALA A 56 2.03 6.66 9.24
C ALA A 56 1.70 6.99 7.78
N VAL A 57 0.47 7.45 7.52
CA VAL A 57 0.04 7.88 6.18
C VAL A 57 0.88 9.06 5.69
N ALA A 58 1.09 10.07 6.53
CA ALA A 58 1.93 11.22 6.20
C ALA A 58 3.35 10.79 5.83
N LYS A 59 3.96 9.92 6.65
CA LYS A 59 5.32 9.44 6.39
C LYS A 59 5.46 8.65 5.08
N ILE A 60 4.48 7.80 4.77
CA ILE A 60 4.45 7.04 3.52
C ILE A 60 4.28 7.99 2.32
N ARG A 61 3.48 9.05 2.44
CA ARG A 61 3.26 10.05 1.39
C ARG A 61 4.48 10.93 1.14
N GLU A 62 5.23 11.29 2.19
CA GLU A 62 6.54 11.97 2.07
C GLU A 62 7.56 11.09 1.32
N THR A 63 7.60 9.80 1.63
CA THR A 63 8.56 8.86 1.04
C THR A 63 8.24 8.56 -0.43
N PHE A 64 6.95 8.53 -0.78
CA PHE A 64 6.49 8.25 -2.14
C PHE A 64 5.49 9.34 -2.56
N PRO A 65 5.99 10.51 -3.02
CA PRO A 65 5.13 11.62 -3.39
C PRO A 65 4.21 11.27 -4.57
N SER A 66 3.09 11.97 -4.67
CA SER A 66 2.21 11.94 -5.85
C SER A 66 2.23 13.31 -6.51
N ASN A 67 2.17 13.35 -7.84
CA ASN A 67 2.14 14.60 -8.61
C ASN A 67 0.74 15.26 -8.61
N GLY A 68 -0.22 14.72 -7.86
CA GLY A 68 -1.60 15.21 -7.77
C GLY A 68 -2.26 14.87 -6.44
N ASN A 69 -3.59 14.96 -6.38
CA ASN A 69 -4.35 14.73 -5.15
C ASN A 69 -4.30 13.26 -4.71
N TYR A 70 -4.03 13.04 -3.42
CA TYR A 70 -4.09 11.71 -2.83
C TYR A 70 -5.55 11.24 -2.73
N VAL A 71 -5.84 10.06 -3.27
CA VAL A 71 -7.13 9.40 -3.08
C VAL A 71 -7.28 8.98 -1.62
N GLY A 72 -8.47 9.23 -1.06
CA GLY A 72 -8.82 8.87 0.31
C GLY A 72 -8.98 7.36 0.52
N PHE A 73 -9.41 6.99 1.73
CA PHE A 73 -9.76 5.62 2.04
C PHE A 73 -11.13 5.29 1.43
N GLU A 74 -11.20 4.21 0.65
CA GLU A 74 -12.43 3.68 0.06
C GLU A 74 -12.77 2.35 0.74
N LEU A 75 -14.03 2.18 1.14
CA LEU A 75 -14.55 0.93 1.71
C LEU A 75 -14.87 -0.08 0.61
#